data_AF-D2VXG4-F1
#
_entry.id   AF-D2VXG4-F1
#
_cell.length_a   1.000
_cell.length_b   1.000
_cell.length_c   1.000
_cell.angle_alpha   90.00
_cell.angle_beta   90.00
_cell.angle_gamma   90.00
#
_symmetry.space_group_name_H-M   'P 1'
#
loop_
_entity.id
_entity.type
_entity.pdbx_description
1 polymer ?
#
loop_
_entity_poly.entity_id
_entity_poly.type
_entity_poly.pdbx_seq_one_letter_code
_entity_poly.pdbx_strand_id
1 'polypeptide(L)'
;MRRIGEGLRNNIGKCFLRVKELNLNGFFMMDSNLLKDITNQLHDLKEIHLKDCLRVKELDHAHKYEKIHIDIEQVSLRSYLSQHLKDNNQSFDQIVNIDGGFSIIVDSISRNGAKTPIRFKTNKVSQLYTVGELRNLLNIERPFPDTSKMVAFGRLLDDKERLMNYGFVRDSKIIVITF
;
A
#
# COMPACT_ATOMS: atom_id res chain seq x y z
N MET A 1 -24.60 21.41 -9.85
CA MET A 1 -23.19 21.73 -9.50
C MET A 1 -22.20 21.40 -10.63
N ARG A 2 -22.50 21.66 -11.92
CA ARG A 2 -21.59 21.33 -13.05
C ARG A 2 -20.53 22.40 -13.38
N ARG A 3 -20.75 23.67 -12.97
CA ARG A 3 -19.93 24.82 -13.38
C ARG A 3 -18.54 24.94 -12.72
N ILE A 4 -18.37 24.46 -11.49
CA ILE A 4 -17.08 24.59 -10.77
C ILE A 4 -16.05 23.59 -11.33
N GLY A 5 -16.49 22.38 -11.72
CA GLY A 5 -15.61 21.35 -12.31
C GLY A 5 -15.05 21.74 -13.69
N GLU A 6 -15.84 22.38 -14.54
CA GLU A 6 -15.38 22.87 -15.86
C GLU A 6 -14.43 24.07 -15.74
N GLY A 7 -14.67 24.97 -14.79
CA GLY A 7 -13.79 26.12 -14.54
C GLY A 7 -12.42 25.72 -13.99
N LEU A 8 -12.37 24.69 -13.13
CA LEU A 8 -11.11 24.10 -12.66
C LEU A 8 -10.41 23.33 -13.79
N ARG A 9 -11.16 22.50 -14.54
CA ARG A 9 -10.65 21.77 -15.71
C ARG A 9 -10.00 22.70 -16.71
N ASN A 10 -10.60 23.83 -17.07
CA ASN A 10 -10.08 24.69 -18.15
C ASN A 10 -8.90 25.60 -17.76
N ASN A 11 -8.60 25.71 -16.46
CA ASN A 11 -7.56 26.62 -15.97
C ASN A 11 -6.33 25.91 -15.43
N ILE A 12 -6.42 24.64 -15.02
CA ILE A 12 -5.26 23.93 -14.46
C ILE A 12 -4.11 23.88 -15.47
N GLY A 13 -4.37 23.46 -16.71
CA GLY A 13 -3.36 23.42 -17.75
C GLY A 13 -2.77 24.78 -18.12
N LYS A 14 -3.50 25.88 -17.88
CA LYS A 14 -3.00 27.24 -18.18
C LYS A 14 -2.22 27.86 -17.02
N CYS A 15 -2.59 27.55 -15.79
CA CYS A 15 -1.98 28.10 -14.58
C CYS A 15 -0.78 27.27 -14.09
N PHE A 16 -0.69 25.99 -14.48
CA PHE A 16 0.23 25.02 -13.88
C PHE A 16 1.05 24.23 -14.91
N LEU A 17 1.41 24.86 -16.04
CA LEU A 17 2.15 24.23 -17.15
C LEU A 17 3.46 23.54 -16.76
N ARG A 18 4.11 24.00 -15.69
CA ARG A 18 5.45 23.53 -15.24
C ARG A 18 5.41 22.66 -13.99
N VAL A 19 4.23 22.20 -13.59
CA VAL A 19 4.12 21.32 -12.43
C VAL A 19 4.75 19.97 -12.77
N LYS A 20 5.86 19.69 -12.10
CA LYS A 20 6.59 18.42 -12.20
C LYS A 20 6.11 17.39 -11.18
N GLU A 21 5.46 17.84 -10.11
CA GLU A 21 4.99 17.01 -9.01
C GLU A 21 3.54 17.37 -8.66
N LEU A 22 2.65 16.36 -8.67
CA LEU A 22 1.26 16.52 -8.27
C LEU A 22 0.99 15.72 -6.99
N ASN A 23 0.63 16.43 -5.92
CA ASN A 23 0.37 15.83 -4.63
C ASN A 23 -1.14 15.89 -4.29
N LEU A 24 -1.77 14.72 -4.24
CA LEU A 24 -3.22 14.56 -4.04
C LEU A 24 -3.48 13.77 -2.76
N ASN A 25 -3.25 14.42 -1.62
CA ASN A 25 -3.53 13.85 -0.31
C ASN A 25 -4.94 14.22 0.15
N GLY A 26 -5.74 13.22 0.56
CA GLY A 26 -7.08 13.42 1.14
C GLY A 26 -8.21 13.65 0.13
N PHE A 27 -8.00 13.29 -1.14
CA PHE A 27 -9.00 13.44 -2.20
C PHE A 27 -9.89 12.19 -2.37
N PHE A 28 -10.66 11.85 -1.33
CA PHE A 28 -11.50 10.64 -1.26
C PHE A 28 -12.52 10.50 -2.40
N MET A 29 -12.99 11.63 -2.95
CA MET A 29 -14.02 11.68 -4.01
C MET A 29 -13.45 11.68 -5.42
N MET A 30 -12.12 11.75 -5.59
CA MET A 30 -11.49 11.82 -6.91
C MET A 30 -11.55 10.46 -7.59
N ASP A 31 -12.24 10.39 -8.72
CA ASP A 31 -12.25 9.21 -9.59
C ASP A 31 -11.16 9.29 -10.66
N SER A 32 -10.93 8.15 -11.31
CA SER A 32 -9.90 8.01 -12.34
C SER A 32 -10.08 8.92 -13.54
N ASN A 33 -11.32 9.23 -13.95
CA ASN A 33 -11.53 10.11 -15.11
C ASN A 33 -11.10 11.52 -14.78
N LEU A 34 -11.50 12.03 -13.60
CA LEU A 34 -11.09 13.35 -13.15
C LEU A 34 -9.57 13.46 -13.02
N LEU A 35 -8.91 12.43 -12.48
CA LEU A 35 -7.46 12.42 -12.36
C LEU A 35 -6.77 12.45 -13.74
N LYS A 36 -7.23 11.62 -14.68
CA LYS A 36 -6.71 11.60 -16.06
C LYS A 36 -6.85 12.97 -16.73
N ASP A 37 -7.98 13.63 -16.57
CA ASP A 37 -8.18 14.97 -17.16
C ASP A 37 -7.23 16.02 -16.58
N ILE A 38 -6.90 15.92 -15.29
CA ILE A 38 -5.94 16.80 -14.63
C ILE A 38 -4.53 16.49 -15.16
N THR A 39 -4.11 15.23 -15.15
CA THR A 39 -2.75 14.84 -15.55
C THR A 39 -2.49 15.12 -17.03
N ASN A 40 -3.49 14.95 -17.90
CA ASN A 40 -3.41 15.29 -19.33
C ASN A 40 -3.10 16.76 -19.60
N GLN A 41 -3.41 17.64 -18.65
CA GLN A 41 -3.13 19.07 -18.75
C GLN A 41 -1.80 19.48 -18.13
N LEU A 42 -1.11 18.56 -17.46
CA LEU A 42 0.17 18.81 -16.79
C LEU A 42 1.30 18.12 -17.58
N HIS A 43 1.66 18.69 -18.72
CA HIS A 43 2.61 18.07 -19.67
C HIS A 43 4.00 17.79 -19.07
N ASP A 44 4.45 18.62 -18.12
CA ASP A 44 5.74 18.47 -17.44
C ASP A 44 5.69 17.55 -16.21
N LEU A 45 4.52 16.98 -15.88
CA LEU A 45 4.34 16.15 -14.69
C LEU A 45 5.20 14.90 -14.78
N LYS A 46 6.09 14.70 -13.81
CA LYS A 46 6.96 13.51 -13.71
C LYS A 46 6.67 12.68 -12.47
N GLU A 47 6.13 13.30 -11.43
CA GLU A 47 5.89 12.66 -10.14
C GLU A 47 4.45 12.87 -9.67
N ILE A 48 3.82 11.82 -9.14
CA ILE A 48 2.48 11.92 -8.55
C ILE A 48 2.44 11.23 -7.19
N HIS A 49 1.77 11.86 -6.21
CA HIS A 49 1.50 11.31 -4.89
C HIS A 49 0.00 11.17 -4.68
N LEU A 50 -0.45 9.94 -4.39
CA LEU A 50 -1.83 9.59 -4.16
C LEU A 50 -1.97 9.01 -2.75
N LYS A 51 -2.52 9.81 -1.84
CA LYS A 51 -2.79 9.37 -0.47
C LYS A 51 -4.27 9.52 -0.15
N ASP A 52 -4.86 8.46 0.39
CA ASP A 52 -6.29 8.39 0.73
C ASP A 52 -7.23 8.60 -0.50
N CYS A 53 -6.75 8.27 -1.70
CA CYS A 53 -7.47 8.41 -2.98
C CYS A 53 -8.33 7.17 -3.33
N LEU A 54 -9.32 6.87 -2.50
CA LEU A 54 -10.10 5.62 -2.53
C LEU A 54 -10.93 5.35 -3.79
N ARG A 55 -11.06 6.28 -4.73
CA ARG A 55 -11.86 6.07 -5.96
C ARG A 55 -11.02 6.03 -7.23
N VAL A 56 -9.69 6.13 -7.10
CA VAL A 56 -8.75 6.03 -8.22
C VAL A 56 -8.41 4.55 -8.46
N LYS A 57 -8.81 4.04 -9.62
CA LYS A 57 -8.61 2.62 -10.01
C LYS A 57 -7.61 2.44 -11.15
N GLU A 58 -7.32 3.51 -11.87
CA GLU A 58 -6.42 3.59 -13.02
C GLU A 58 -5.82 5.01 -13.10
N LEU A 59 -4.61 5.10 -13.66
CA LEU A 59 -3.97 6.36 -14.09
C LEU A 59 -4.05 6.49 -15.61
N ASP A 60 -3.54 7.58 -16.17
CA ASP A 60 -3.34 7.66 -17.62
C ASP A 60 -2.11 6.83 -18.05
N HIS A 61 -2.30 5.91 -19.01
CA HIS A 61 -1.23 5.07 -19.55
C HIS A 61 -0.33 5.84 -20.52
N ALA A 62 -0.83 6.90 -21.15
CA ALA A 62 -0.04 7.65 -22.13
C ALA A 62 1.02 8.54 -21.46
N HIS A 63 0.86 8.84 -20.18
CA HIS A 63 1.73 9.75 -19.45
C HIS A 63 2.99 9.05 -18.93
N LYS A 64 4.17 9.66 -19.15
CA LYS A 64 5.46 9.09 -18.74
C LYS A 64 5.87 9.57 -17.34
N TYR A 65 5.33 8.92 -16.32
CA TYR A 65 5.76 9.17 -14.94
C TYR A 65 7.19 8.66 -14.71
N GLU A 66 7.99 9.43 -13.99
CA GLU A 66 9.28 9.01 -13.45
C GLU A 66 9.11 8.39 -12.05
N LYS A 67 8.09 8.83 -11.31
CA LYS A 67 7.84 8.39 -9.93
C LYS A 67 6.35 8.46 -9.60
N ILE A 68 5.85 7.41 -8.95
CA ILE A 68 4.45 7.31 -8.53
C ILE A 68 4.45 6.86 -7.07
N HIS A 69 3.89 7.69 -6.20
CA HIS A 69 3.72 7.41 -4.77
C HIS A 69 2.26 7.13 -4.50
N ILE A 70 1.98 6.00 -3.86
CA ILE A 70 0.62 5.54 -3.67
C ILE A 70 0.49 4.91 -2.28
N ASP A 71 -0.32 5.54 -1.44
CA ASP A 71 -0.73 5.06 -0.12
C ASP A 71 -2.16 4.48 -0.27
N ILE A 72 -2.24 3.16 -0.51
CA ILE A 72 -3.50 2.50 -0.93
C ILE A 72 -3.75 1.14 -0.26
N GLU A 73 -5.02 0.95 0.14
CA GLU A 73 -5.65 -0.33 0.56
C GLU A 73 -6.36 -1.10 -0.61
N GLN A 74 -6.22 -0.69 -1.87
CA GLN A 74 -6.94 -1.18 -3.06
C GLN A 74 -6.07 -1.92 -4.10
N VAL A 75 -6.47 -3.16 -4.38
CA VAL A 75 -5.78 -4.13 -5.26
C VAL A 75 -5.82 -3.76 -6.76
N SER A 76 -6.87 -3.08 -7.23
CA SER A 76 -7.09 -2.84 -8.67
C SER A 76 -6.12 -1.85 -9.30
N LEU A 77 -5.76 -0.77 -8.59
CA LEU A 77 -4.80 0.23 -9.10
C LEU A 77 -3.40 -0.39 -9.26
N ARG A 78 -3.09 -1.38 -8.44
CA ARG A 78 -1.81 -2.07 -8.44
C ARG A 78 -1.58 -2.94 -9.68
N SER A 79 -2.57 -3.74 -10.09
CA SER A 79 -2.45 -4.56 -11.31
C SER A 79 -2.27 -3.70 -12.56
N TYR A 80 -2.95 -2.55 -12.61
CA TYR A 80 -2.83 -1.58 -13.69
C TYR A 80 -1.43 -0.96 -13.75
N LEU A 81 -0.89 -0.54 -12.61
CA LEU A 81 0.45 0.06 -12.53
C LEU A 81 1.54 -0.95 -12.91
N SER A 82 1.47 -2.19 -12.42
CA SER A 82 2.43 -3.23 -12.81
C SER A 82 2.50 -3.41 -14.33
N GLN A 83 1.36 -3.35 -15.01
CA GLN A 83 1.30 -3.45 -16.47
C GLN A 83 1.89 -2.20 -17.14
N HIS A 84 1.49 -1.00 -16.70
CA HIS A 84 1.98 0.27 -17.25
C HIS A 84 3.50 0.43 -17.09
N LEU A 85 4.08 0.03 -15.96
CA LEU A 85 5.52 0.06 -15.72
C LEU A 85 6.28 -0.91 -16.62
N LYS A 86 5.71 -2.11 -16.81
CA LYS A 86 6.25 -3.12 -17.71
C LYS A 86 6.25 -2.63 -19.17
N ASP A 87 5.17 -2.00 -19.60
CA ASP A 87 5.03 -1.45 -20.96
C ASP A 87 6.02 -0.30 -21.21
N ASN A 88 6.48 0.39 -20.16
CA ASN A 88 7.43 1.50 -20.24
C ASN A 88 8.88 1.12 -19.89
N ASN A 89 9.22 -0.17 -19.75
CA ASN A 89 10.57 -0.64 -19.42
C ASN A 89 11.17 -0.02 -18.13
N GLN A 90 10.32 0.30 -17.16
CA GLN A 90 10.75 0.86 -15.87
C GLN A 90 10.88 -0.23 -14.81
N SER A 91 11.87 -0.10 -13.91
CA SER A 91 12.02 -1.06 -12.82
C SER A 91 10.93 -0.85 -11.77
N PHE A 92 10.35 -1.95 -11.29
CA PHE A 92 9.28 -1.95 -10.30
C PHE A 92 9.74 -1.34 -8.95
N ASP A 93 11.04 -1.40 -8.67
CA ASP A 93 11.64 -1.02 -7.39
C ASP A 93 11.69 0.50 -7.16
N GLN A 94 11.49 1.32 -8.21
CA GLN A 94 11.52 2.79 -8.09
C GLN A 94 10.13 3.45 -7.94
N ILE A 95 9.03 2.71 -8.11
CA ILE A 95 7.72 3.31 -8.39
C ILE A 95 6.61 2.82 -7.44
N VAL A 96 6.95 2.08 -6.40
CA VAL A 96 5.99 1.77 -5.35
C VAL A 96 6.64 1.82 -3.97
N ASN A 97 6.83 3.04 -3.46
CA ASN A 97 6.90 3.20 -2.01
C ASN A 97 5.47 3.01 -1.50
N ILE A 98 5.08 1.75 -1.24
CA ILE A 98 3.84 1.42 -0.54
C ILE A 98 4.05 1.88 0.92
N ASP A 99 3.89 3.18 1.16
CA ASP A 99 3.48 3.62 2.48
C ASP A 99 2.08 3.04 2.68
N GLY A 100 2.02 1.94 3.39
CA GLY A 100 0.83 1.12 3.53
C GLY A 100 1.10 -0.07 4.43
N GLY A 101 2.03 0.11 5.37
CA GLY A 101 2.16 -0.78 6.49
C GLY A 101 0.83 -0.77 7.24
N PHE A 102 0.05 -1.83 7.13
CA PHE A 102 -1.15 -1.97 7.93
C PHE A 102 -0.76 -2.51 9.30
N SER A 103 -1.57 -2.19 10.29
CA SER A 103 -1.29 -2.69 11.61
C SER A 103 -1.67 -4.14 11.79
N ILE A 104 -0.90 -4.92 12.53
CA ILE A 104 -1.33 -6.22 13.05
C ILE A 104 -1.22 -6.25 14.56
N ILE A 105 -2.06 -7.07 15.18
CA ILE A 105 -2.02 -7.33 16.62
C ILE A 105 -1.35 -8.69 16.80
N VAL A 106 -0.25 -8.72 17.53
CA VAL A 106 0.49 -9.95 17.80
C VAL A 106 0.27 -10.36 19.24
N ASP A 107 -0.28 -11.55 19.45
CA ASP A 107 -0.45 -12.18 20.77
C ASP A 107 0.57 -13.34 20.90
N SER A 108 1.54 -13.24 21.81
CA SER A 108 2.49 -14.32 22.07
C SER A 108 2.04 -15.21 23.25
N ILE A 109 2.09 -16.53 23.07
CA ILE A 109 1.73 -17.53 24.08
C ILE A 109 2.92 -18.47 24.32
N SER A 110 3.30 -18.63 25.59
CA SER A 110 4.31 -19.60 26.02
C SER A 110 3.67 -20.85 26.63
N ARG A 111 4.15 -22.03 26.22
CA ARG A 111 3.70 -23.32 26.78
C ARG A 111 4.03 -23.48 28.28
N ASN A 112 4.95 -22.69 28.84
CA ASN A 112 5.38 -22.81 30.23
C ASN A 112 4.50 -22.06 31.25
N GLY A 113 3.26 -21.73 30.90
CA GLY A 113 2.24 -21.28 31.88
C GLY A 113 2.48 -19.90 32.50
N ALA A 114 3.47 -19.13 32.04
CA ALA A 114 3.69 -17.76 32.50
C ALA A 114 2.73 -16.76 31.83
N LYS A 115 1.83 -16.29 32.69
CA LYS A 115 0.75 -15.32 32.61
C LYS A 115 0.94 -14.13 31.65
N THR A 116 -0.10 -13.92 30.86
CA THR A 116 -0.45 -12.76 30.02
C THR A 116 0.08 -12.84 28.58
N PRO A 117 -0.83 -13.02 27.59
CA PRO A 117 -0.48 -12.81 26.19
C PRO A 117 0.16 -11.44 26.03
N ILE A 118 1.38 -11.44 25.51
CA ILE A 118 2.03 -10.19 25.14
C ILE A 118 1.34 -9.71 23.88
N ARG A 119 0.63 -8.58 23.99
CA ARG A 119 -0.01 -7.91 22.88
C ARG A 119 0.79 -6.69 22.44
N PHE A 120 1.13 -6.60 21.16
CA PHE A 120 1.68 -5.38 20.57
C PHE A 120 1.15 -5.16 19.15
N LYS A 121 1.29 -3.91 18.69
CA LYS A 121 0.80 -3.43 17.38
C LYS A 121 1.96 -2.88 16.58
N THR A 122 2.24 -3.45 15.41
CA THR A 122 3.23 -2.92 14.45
C THR A 122 2.50 -2.42 13.22
N ASN A 123 2.89 -1.26 12.67
CA ASN A 123 2.31 -0.60 11.49
C ASN A 123 3.24 -0.66 10.27
N LYS A 124 4.18 -1.62 10.25
CA LYS A 124 5.18 -1.78 9.18
C LYS A 124 4.91 -3.00 8.30
N VAL A 125 3.69 -3.53 8.31
CA VAL A 125 3.37 -4.81 7.66
C VAL A 125 2.74 -4.60 6.29
N SER A 126 3.31 -5.20 5.25
CA SER A 126 2.73 -5.23 3.91
C SER A 126 2.04 -6.56 3.65
N GLN A 127 0.92 -6.55 2.93
CA GLN A 127 0.20 -7.79 2.58
C GLN A 127 1.03 -8.69 1.65
N LEU A 128 2.10 -8.14 1.08
CA LEU A 128 3.03 -8.83 0.22
C LEU A 128 4.14 -9.57 0.92
N TYR A 129 4.36 -9.27 2.20
CA TYR A 129 5.31 -10.01 2.98
C TYR A 129 4.93 -11.48 2.94
N THR A 130 5.95 -12.31 2.78
CA THR A 130 5.90 -13.68 3.22
C THR A 130 5.77 -13.71 4.74
N VAL A 131 5.24 -14.81 5.27
CA VAL A 131 5.18 -15.01 6.72
C VAL A 131 6.59 -15.02 7.32
N GLY A 132 7.61 -15.50 6.60
CA GLY A 132 9.02 -15.42 7.01
C GLY A 132 9.55 -13.99 7.11
N GLU A 133 9.23 -13.12 6.15
CA GLU A 133 9.58 -11.69 6.23
C GLU A 133 8.87 -11.00 7.40
N LEU A 134 7.60 -11.34 7.63
CA LEU A 134 6.88 -10.86 8.80
C LEU A 134 7.55 -11.33 10.11
N ARG A 135 7.97 -12.59 10.20
CA ARG A 135 8.70 -13.13 11.35
C ARG A 135 9.99 -12.38 11.62
N ASN A 136 10.77 -12.09 10.58
CA ASN A 136 11.99 -11.31 10.72
C ASN A 136 11.71 -9.90 11.23
N LEU A 137 10.68 -9.22 10.69
CA LEU A 137 10.23 -7.92 11.18
C LEU A 137 9.85 -7.98 12.66
N LEU A 138 9.03 -8.97 13.04
CA LEU A 138 8.56 -9.13 14.42
C LEU A 138 9.72 -9.47 15.38
N ASN A 139 10.70 -10.26 14.95
CA ASN A 139 11.90 -10.58 15.73
C ASN A 139 12.80 -9.36 16.00
N ILE A 140 12.83 -8.37 15.11
CA ILE A 140 13.55 -7.10 15.32
C ILE A 140 12.86 -6.29 16.42
N GLU A 141 11.53 -6.20 16.40
CA GLU A 141 10.77 -5.48 17.43
C GLU A 141 10.77 -6.23 18.76
N ARG A 142 10.65 -7.55 18.70
CA ARG A 142 10.61 -8.43 19.86
C ARG A 142 11.09 -9.84 19.49
N PRO A 143 12.27 -10.27 19.95
CA PRO A 143 12.80 -11.58 19.61
C PRO A 143 11.89 -12.72 20.08
N PHE A 144 11.59 -13.65 19.17
CA PHE A 144 10.96 -14.93 19.45
C PHE A 144 11.96 -16.07 19.16
N PRO A 145 11.89 -17.20 19.88
CA PRO A 145 12.68 -18.38 19.55
C PRO A 145 12.40 -18.87 18.11
N ASP A 146 13.40 -19.43 17.44
CA ASP A 146 13.24 -20.01 16.09
C ASP A 146 12.22 -21.16 16.07
N THR A 147 11.98 -21.81 17.22
CA THR A 147 10.96 -22.85 17.40
C THR A 147 9.52 -22.31 17.39
N SER A 148 9.33 -20.99 17.32
CA SER A 148 8.01 -20.36 17.35
C SER A 148 7.20 -20.67 16.09
N LYS A 149 5.89 -20.81 16.26
CA LYS A 149 4.94 -20.99 15.16
C LYS A 149 3.96 -19.84 15.11
N MET A 150 3.66 -19.34 13.91
CA MET A 150 2.66 -18.30 13.71
C MET A 150 1.33 -18.89 13.29
N VAL A 151 0.25 -18.45 13.92
CA VAL A 151 -1.12 -18.89 13.65
C VAL A 151 -2.00 -17.67 13.44
N ALA A 152 -2.80 -17.67 12.38
CA ALA A 152 -3.85 -16.67 12.17
C ALA A 152 -5.06 -17.31 11.50
N PHE A 153 -6.26 -16.77 11.77
CA PHE A 153 -7.52 -17.28 11.20
C PHE A 153 -7.73 -18.80 11.41
N GLY A 154 -7.25 -19.34 12.54
CA GLY A 154 -7.33 -20.76 12.87
C GLY A 154 -6.38 -21.67 12.08
N ARG A 155 -5.41 -21.10 11.34
CA ARG A 155 -4.46 -21.84 10.49
C ARG A 155 -3.03 -21.59 10.91
N LEU A 156 -2.21 -22.63 10.84
CA LEU A 156 -0.75 -22.49 10.92
C LEU A 156 -0.27 -21.80 9.64
N LEU A 157 0.56 -20.77 9.80
CA LEU A 157 1.10 -20.01 8.68
C LEU A 157 2.40 -20.65 8.17
N ASP A 158 2.53 -20.76 6.85
CA ASP A 158 3.75 -21.21 6.16
C ASP A 158 4.64 -19.99 5.86
N ASP A 159 5.90 -20.04 6.32
CA ASP A 159 6.91 -18.99 6.14
C ASP A 159 7.11 -18.58 4.66
N LYS A 160 6.82 -19.46 3.69
CA LYS A 160 6.94 -19.18 2.24
C LYS A 160 5.72 -18.50 1.64
N GLU A 161 4.57 -18.55 2.31
CA GLU A 161 3.33 -17.98 1.79
C GLU A 161 3.20 -16.49 2.12
N ARG A 162 2.52 -15.75 1.24
CA ARG A 162 2.27 -14.32 1.42
C ARG A 162 1.08 -14.07 2.34
N LEU A 163 1.14 -13.00 3.13
CA LEU A 163 0.07 -12.60 4.04
C LEU A 163 -1.28 -12.39 3.32
N MET A 164 -1.27 -11.88 2.08
CA MET A 164 -2.49 -11.74 1.29
C MET A 164 -3.23 -13.07 1.04
N ASN A 165 -2.51 -14.20 0.98
CA ASN A 165 -3.13 -15.52 0.75
C ASN A 165 -3.98 -15.97 1.95
N TYR A 166 -3.66 -15.46 3.14
CA TYR A 166 -4.43 -15.70 4.36
C TYR A 166 -5.51 -14.66 4.61
N GLY A 167 -5.62 -13.62 3.76
CA GLY A 167 -6.60 -12.54 3.94
C GLY A 167 -6.24 -11.53 5.02
N PHE A 168 -4.95 -11.33 5.30
CA PHE A 168 -4.51 -10.29 6.24
C PHE A 168 -4.94 -8.89 5.81
N VAL A 169 -5.61 -8.18 6.69
CA VAL A 169 -6.02 -6.77 6.56
C VAL A 169 -5.60 -5.97 7.80
N ARG A 170 -5.84 -4.65 7.80
CA ARG A 170 -5.61 -3.78 8.95
C ARG A 170 -6.20 -4.36 10.25
N ASP A 171 -5.40 -4.31 11.30
CA ASP A 171 -5.67 -4.83 12.65
C ASP A 171 -5.95 -6.34 12.74
N SER A 172 -5.52 -7.12 11.73
CA SER A 172 -5.54 -8.58 11.79
C SER A 172 -4.72 -9.11 12.98
N LYS A 173 -5.18 -10.22 13.57
CA LYS A 173 -4.55 -10.84 14.73
C LYS A 173 -3.67 -12.02 14.32
N ILE A 174 -2.46 -12.07 14.85
CA ILE A 174 -1.53 -13.20 14.75
C ILE A 174 -1.24 -13.69 16.15
N ILE A 175 -1.19 -15.02 16.30
CA ILE A 175 -0.77 -15.69 17.51
C ILE A 175 0.60 -16.30 17.26
N VAL A 176 1.59 -15.95 18.08
CA VAL A 176 2.93 -16.56 18.05
C VAL A 176 3.02 -17.56 19.21
N ILE A 177 3.11 -18.84 18.88
CA ILE A 177 3.19 -19.94 19.85
C ILE A 177 4.66 -20.33 20.01
N THR A 178 5.17 -20.22 21.23
CA THR A 178 6.53 -20.66 21.59
C THR A 178 6.50 -22.05 22.23
N PHE A 179 7.43 -22.91 21.85
CA PHE A 179 7.59 -24.29 22.33
C PHE A 179 8.87 -24.42 23.14
#